data_AF-A0A172ZLT4-F1
#
_entry.id   AF-A0A172ZLT4-F1
#
_cell.length_a   1.000
_cell.length_b   1.000
_cell.length_c   1.000
_cell.angle_alpha   90.00
_cell.angle_beta   90.00
_cell.angle_gamma   90.00
#
_symmetry.space_group_name_H-M   'P 1'
#
loop_
_entity.id
_entity.type
_entity.pdbx_description
1 polymer ?
#
loop_
_entity_poly.entity_id
_entity_poly.type
_entity_poly.pdbx_seq_one_letter_code
_entity_poly.pdbx_strand_id
1 'polypeptide(L)' 'MFTYILDEDTELRPLEPAHARHIYQLIDQSRSYLRQWLSWVDATTSVQASEDYVRAALTQSNRLG' A
#
# COMPACT_ATOMS: atom_id res chain seq x y z
N MET A 1 -12.37 14.44 3.48
CA MET A 1 -11.25 13.50 3.31
C MET A 1 -10.14 13.98 4.22
N PHE A 2 -9.64 13.12 5.12
CA PHE A 2 -8.55 13.49 6.03
C PHE A 2 -7.24 13.48 5.24
N THR A 3 -6.43 14.52 5.43
CA THR A 3 -5.10 14.66 4.83
C THR A 3 -4.20 15.31 5.86
N TYR A 4 -2.96 14.85 5.95
CA TYR A 4 -1.93 15.45 6.79
C TYR A 4 -0.73 15.85 5.91
N ILE A 5 -0.53 17.15 5.75
CA ILE A 5 0.54 17.70 4.89
C ILE A 5 1.88 17.59 5.64
N LEU A 6 2.89 17.03 4.97
CA LEU A 6 4.27 16.94 5.49
C LEU A 6 5.09 18.14 5.03
N ASP A 7 4.98 18.50 3.75
CA ASP A 7 5.68 19.61 3.10
C ASP A 7 4.92 20.07 1.84
N GLU A 8 5.55 20.91 1.02
CA GLU A 8 4.94 21.51 -0.19
C GLU A 8 4.56 20.46 -1.26
N ASP A 9 5.22 19.30 -1.28
CA ASP A 9 5.08 18.28 -2.32
C ASP A 9 4.56 16.93 -1.78
N THR A 10 4.41 16.80 -0.45
CA THR A 10 4.15 15.51 0.20
C THR A 10 3.03 15.57 1.22
N GLU A 11 2.09 14.62 1.13
CA GLU A 11 1.00 14.45 2.09
C GLU A 11 0.80 12.98 2.50
N LEU A 12 0.31 12.78 3.72
CA LEU A 12 -0.21 11.51 4.20
C LEU A 12 -1.72 11.48 4.08
N ARG A 13 -2.24 10.37 3.59
CA ARG A 13 -3.67 10.12 3.44
C ARG A 13 -4.03 8.77 4.05
N PRO A 14 -5.26 8.60 4.56
CA PRO A 14 -5.79 7.29 4.88
C PRO A 14 -5.68 6.36 3.67
N LEU A 15 -5.38 5.09 3.93
CA LEU A 15 -5.42 4.07 2.91
C LEU A 15 -6.86 3.94 2.38
N GLU A 16 -7.03 3.66 1.09
CA GLU A 16 -8.34 3.49 0.45
C GLU A 16 -8.26 2.36 -0.57
N PRO A 17 -9.38 1.66 -0.86
CA PRO A 17 -9.41 0.58 -1.85
C PRO A 17 -8.87 0.98 -3.23
N ALA A 18 -9.10 2.22 -3.64
CA ALA A 18 -8.63 2.75 -4.93
C ALA A 18 -7.09 2.77 -5.05
N HIS A 19 -6.35 2.76 -3.93
CA HIS A 19 -4.88 2.79 -3.93
C HIS A 19 -4.25 1.43 -4.28
N ALA A 20 -5.00 0.32 -4.23
CA ALA A 20 -4.46 -1.03 -4.40
C ALA A 20 -3.67 -1.22 -5.71
N ARG A 21 -4.19 -0.68 -6.83
CA ARG A 21 -3.51 -0.77 -8.13
C ARG A 21 -2.18 -0.02 -8.15
N HIS A 22 -2.15 1.21 -7.65
CA HIS A 22 -0.93 2.01 -7.61
C HIS A 22 0.13 1.40 -6.68
N ILE A 23 -0.29 0.84 -5.54
CA ILE A 23 0.58 0.11 -4.63
C ILE A 23 1.23 -1.09 -5.34
N TYR A 24 0.42 -1.93 -5.99
CA TYR A 24 0.93 -3.07 -6.77
C TYR A 24 1.94 -2.62 -7.83
N GLN A 25 1.60 -1.59 -8.61
CA GLN A 25 2.47 -1.08 -9.67
C GLN A 25 3.80 -0.57 -9.13
N LEU A 26 3.81 0.13 -7.99
CA LEU A 26 5.03 0.62 -7.36
C LEU A 26 5.93 -0.52 -6.89
N ILE A 27 5.33 -1.55 -6.28
CA ILE A 27 6.03 -2.78 -5.86
C ILE A 27 6.63 -3.48 -7.08
N ASP A 28 5.84 -3.66 -8.14
CA ASP A 28 6.26 -4.42 -9.32
C ASP A 28 7.39 -3.71 -10.09
N GLN A 29 7.30 -2.38 -10.24
CA GLN A 29 8.36 -1.55 -10.82
C GLN A 29 9.67 -1.61 -10.01
N SER A 30 9.57 -1.80 -8.69
CA SER A 30 10.72 -1.81 -7.79
C SER A 30 11.12 -3.24 -7.34
N ARG A 31 10.52 -4.28 -7.92
CA ARG A 31 10.56 -5.67 -7.42
C ARG A 31 11.97 -6.21 -7.25
N SER A 32 12.83 -6.00 -8.25
CA SER A 32 14.22 -6.48 -8.23
C SER A 32 15.04 -5.89 -7.09
N TYR A 33 14.77 -4.64 -6.73
CA TYR A 33 15.40 -3.95 -5.62
C TYR A 33 14.80 -4.42 -4.30
N LEU A 34 13.48 -4.26 -4.13
CA LEU A 34 12.79 -4.52 -2.85
C LEU A 34 12.93 -5.97 -2.36
N ARG A 35 12.95 -6.96 -3.26
CA ARG A 35 13.04 -8.38 -2.90
C ARG A 35 14.34 -8.77 -2.20
N GLN A 36 15.37 -7.92 -2.25
CA GLN A 36 16.63 -8.15 -1.52
C GLN A 36 16.47 -8.01 0.00
N TRP A 37 15.44 -7.28 0.46
CA TRP A 37 15.21 -7.01 1.89
C TRP A 37 13.81 -7.42 2.37
N LEU A 38 12.82 -7.42 1.47
CA LEU A 38 11.41 -7.59 1.81
C LEU A 38 10.89 -8.92 1.26
N SER A 39 10.80 -9.92 2.13
CA SER A 39 10.41 -11.30 1.79
C SER A 39 8.99 -11.43 1.22
N TRP A 40 8.10 -10.48 1.50
CA TRP A 40 6.71 -10.49 1.01
C TRP A 40 6.56 -10.03 -0.43
N VAL A 41 7.57 -9.36 -1.02
CA VAL A 41 7.50 -8.80 -2.38
C VAL A 41 7.17 -9.88 -3.41
N ASP A 42 7.77 -11.06 -3.26
CA ASP A 42 7.56 -12.18 -4.16
C ASP A 42 6.17 -12.81 -4.02
N ALA A 43 5.48 -12.61 -2.90
CA ALA A 43 4.10 -13.04 -2.70
C ALA A 43 3.08 -12.04 -3.30
N THR A 44 3.46 -10.78 -3.51
CA THR A 44 2.61 -9.76 -4.14
C THR A 44 2.69 -9.87 -5.68
N THR A 45 1.95 -10.82 -6.25
CA THR A 45 2.02 -11.17 -7.69
C THR A 45 0.89 -10.60 -8.53
N SER A 46 -0.06 -9.88 -7.93
CA SER A 46 -1.20 -9.30 -8.63
C SER A 46 -1.78 -8.09 -7.91
N VAL A 47 -2.63 -7.33 -8.62
CA VAL A 47 -3.44 -6.27 -8.03
C VAL A 47 -4.35 -6.83 -6.93
N GLN A 48 -4.91 -8.04 -7.10
CA GLN A 48 -5.75 -8.69 -6.09
C GLN A 48 -5.01 -8.87 -4.76
N ALA A 49 -3.73 -9.26 -4.79
CA ALA A 49 -2.93 -9.39 -3.56
C ALA A 49 -2.80 -8.03 -2.82
N SER A 50 -2.72 -6.92 -3.56
CA SER A 50 -2.71 -5.58 -2.96
C SER A 50 -4.08 -5.15 -2.46
N GLU A 51 -5.17 -5.53 -3.13
CA GLU A 51 -6.54 -5.30 -2.65
C GLU A 51 -6.80 -6.03 -1.33
N ASP A 52 -6.33 -7.27 -1.22
CA ASP A 52 -6.47 -8.08 0.00
C ASP A 52 -5.68 -7.46 1.17
N TYR A 53 -4.47 -6.98 0.90
CA TYR A 53 -3.68 -6.22 1.88
C TYR A 53 -4.42 -4.95 2.33
N VAL A 54 -4.91 -4.14 1.40
CA VAL A 54 -5.65 -2.90 1.71
C VAL A 54 -6.88 -3.21 2.56
N ARG A 55 -7.66 -4.25 2.21
CA ARG A 55 -8.83 -4.67 2.99
C ARG A 55 -8.46 -5.09 4.40
N ALA A 56 -7.38 -5.87 4.57
CA ALA A 56 -6.90 -6.29 5.86
C ALA A 56 -6.45 -5.10 6.73
N ALA A 57 -5.69 -4.18 6.16
CA ALA A 57 -5.22 -2.96 6.82
C ALA A 57 -6.39 -2.06 7.26
N LEU A 58 -7.39 -1.86 6.40
CA LEU A 58 -8.59 -1.09 6.74
C LEU A 58 -9.41 -1.75 7.85
N THR A 59 -9.54 -3.08 7.82
CA THR A 59 -10.22 -3.84 8.87
C THR A 59 -9.51 -3.69 10.21
N GLN A 60 -8.17 -3.68 10.22
CA GLN A 60 -7.37 -3.46 11.43
C GLN A 60 -7.52 -2.04 11.96
N SER A 61 -7.46 -1.02 11.08
CA SER A 61 -7.64 0.38 11.48
C SER A 61 -8.99 0.63 12.13
N ASN A 62 -10.06 0.08 11.56
CA ASN A 62 -11.43 0.24 12.10
C ASN A 62 -11.65 -0.47 13.45
N ARG A 63 -10.76 -1.40 13.84
CA ARG A 63 -10.81 -2.06 15.15
C ARG A 63 -10.07 -1.29 16.23
N LEU A 64 -9.20 -0.35 15.85
CA LEU A 64 -8.34 0.42 16.75
C LEU A 64 -8.80 1.87 16.92
N GLY A 65 -9.82 2.30 16.16
CA GLY A 65 -10.44 3.63 16.24
C GLY A 65 -11.68 3.67 17.11
#